data_AF-E0PGW3-F1
#
_entry.id   AF-E0PGW3-F1
#
_cell.length_a   1.000
_cell.length_b   1.000
_cell.length_c   1.000
_cell.angle_alpha   90.00
_cell.angle_beta   90.00
_cell.angle_gamma   90.00
#
_symmetry.space_group_name_H-M   'P 1'
#
loop_
_entity.id
_entity.type
_entity.pdbx_description
1 polymer ?
#
loop_
_entity_poly.entity_id
_entity_poly.type
_entity_poly.pdbx_seq_one_letter_code
_entity_poly.pdbx_strand_id
1 'polypeptide(L)'
;VLTQEKRNLLEKLSRDGVISALAFDQRGALKRMMANYQTEEPSVEQIEQLKALVSEELTPYASSILLDPEYGLPASKVRDADSGLLLAYEKTGYDATTTSRLPDCLVEWSAKRLKEAGADAVKFLLYYDVDGDEYVNLQKQAYIERIGAECKAEDVPFFLEILTYDESISDNTSAAFAKVKPHKVNEAMKVFL
;
A
#
# COMPACT_ATOMS: atom_id res chain seq x y z
N VAL A 1 13.52 -14.88 10.55
CA VAL A 1 14.72 -15.08 9.69
C VAL A 1 14.30 -14.87 8.26
N LEU A 2 14.97 -13.98 7.52
CA LEU A 2 14.71 -13.77 6.08
C LEU A 2 15.18 -15.00 5.30
N THR A 3 14.33 -15.53 4.43
CA THR A 3 14.70 -16.56 3.45
C THR A 3 15.62 -15.95 2.39
N GLN A 4 16.33 -16.79 1.64
CA GLN A 4 17.17 -16.31 0.54
C GLN A 4 16.33 -15.63 -0.54
N GLU A 5 15.14 -16.16 -0.85
CA GLU A 5 14.25 -15.56 -1.85
C GLU A 5 13.76 -14.17 -1.41
N LYS A 6 13.28 -14.01 -0.17
CA LYS A 6 12.89 -12.69 0.33
C LYS A 6 14.04 -11.70 0.33
N ARG A 7 15.27 -12.16 0.60
CA ARG A 7 16.47 -11.31 0.49
C ARG A 7 16.69 -10.87 -0.96
N ASN A 8 16.65 -11.78 -1.91
CA ASN A 8 16.82 -11.46 -3.35
C ASN A 8 15.74 -10.47 -3.83
N LEU A 9 14.49 -10.68 -3.42
CA LEU A 9 13.38 -9.78 -3.78
C LEU A 9 13.54 -8.40 -3.14
N LEU A 10 13.98 -8.31 -1.88
CA LEU A 10 14.30 -7.03 -1.24
C LEU A 10 15.47 -6.31 -1.92
N GLU A 11 16.49 -7.05 -2.38
CA GLU A 11 17.61 -6.48 -3.14
C GLU A 11 17.13 -5.83 -4.44
N LYS A 12 16.22 -6.47 -5.19
CA LYS A 12 15.58 -5.87 -6.38
C LYS A 12 14.77 -4.60 -6.09
N LEU A 13 14.28 -4.43 -4.87
CA LEU A 13 13.50 -3.26 -4.46
C LEU A 13 14.37 -2.09 -3.97
N SER A 14 15.70 -2.26 -3.95
CA SER A 14 16.63 -1.35 -3.30
C SER A 14 17.86 -1.06 -4.16
N ARG A 15 18.57 0.03 -3.84
CA ARG A 15 19.90 0.35 -4.37
C ARG A 15 20.83 0.58 -3.19
N ASP A 16 21.93 -0.17 -3.12
CA ASP A 16 22.87 -0.15 -1.99
C ASP A 16 22.20 -0.30 -0.61
N GLY A 17 21.14 -1.12 -0.54
CA GLY A 17 20.37 -1.35 0.68
C GLY A 17 19.38 -0.24 1.06
N VAL A 18 19.23 0.80 0.22
CA VAL A 18 18.24 1.87 0.40
C VAL A 18 17.05 1.63 -0.53
N ILE A 19 15.84 1.66 0.03
CA ILE A 19 14.59 1.60 -0.74
C ILE A 19 14.22 3.03 -1.15
N SER A 20 14.64 3.44 -2.35
CA SER A 20 14.28 4.71 -2.97
C SER A 20 13.13 4.50 -3.96
N ALA A 21 11.98 4.06 -3.42
CA ALA A 21 10.83 3.65 -4.21
C ALA A 21 9.91 4.82 -4.59
N LEU A 22 9.30 4.73 -5.78
CA LEU A 22 8.22 5.60 -6.22
C LEU A 22 6.87 4.99 -5.86
N ALA A 23 5.97 5.75 -5.22
CA ALA A 23 4.62 5.28 -4.90
C ALA A 23 3.58 5.88 -5.85
N PHE A 24 2.89 5.03 -6.60
CA PHE A 24 1.80 5.44 -7.48
C PHE A 24 0.60 4.47 -7.50
N ASP A 25 0.23 3.90 -6.35
CA ASP A 25 -0.94 3.03 -6.14
C ASP A 25 -2.25 3.80 -5.85
N GLN A 26 -2.22 5.13 -5.93
CA GLN A 26 -3.41 5.95 -5.71
C GLN A 26 -4.49 5.62 -6.76
N ARG A 27 -5.67 5.25 -6.25
CA ARG A 27 -6.89 5.02 -7.02
C ARG A 27 -7.86 6.18 -6.83
N GLY A 28 -8.68 6.14 -5.76
CA GLY A 28 -9.69 7.18 -5.49
C GLY A 28 -9.10 8.59 -5.31
N ALA A 29 -7.90 8.71 -4.73
CA ALA A 29 -7.21 9.99 -4.61
C ALA A 29 -6.80 10.57 -5.97
N LEU A 30 -6.28 9.74 -6.88
CA LEU A 30 -5.92 10.15 -8.23
C LEU A 30 -7.15 10.58 -9.04
N LYS A 31 -8.26 9.81 -8.95
CA LYS A 31 -9.55 10.20 -9.56
C LYS A 31 -10.01 11.58 -9.10
N ARG A 32 -9.95 11.88 -7.81
CA ARG A 32 -10.31 13.22 -7.29
C ARG A 32 -9.40 14.33 -7.81
N MET A 33 -8.09 14.06 -7.95
CA MET A 33 -7.16 15.04 -8.51
C MET A 33 -7.46 15.33 -9.98
N MET A 34 -7.72 14.31 -10.79
CA MET A 34 -8.07 14.46 -12.21
C MET A 34 -9.40 15.18 -12.41
N ALA A 35 -10.42 14.84 -11.60
CA ALA A 35 -11.75 15.45 -11.67
C ALA A 35 -11.75 16.99 -11.43
N ASN A 36 -10.71 17.56 -10.83
CA ASN A 36 -10.58 19.01 -10.71
C ASN A 36 -10.30 19.73 -12.04
N TYR A 37 -9.94 18.98 -13.09
CA TYR A 37 -9.50 19.51 -14.38
C TYR A 37 -10.33 19.02 -15.57
N GLN A 38 -11.41 18.28 -15.33
CA GLN A 38 -12.35 17.80 -16.35
C GLN A 38 -13.77 17.71 -15.78
N THR A 39 -14.79 17.84 -16.63
CA THR A 39 -16.20 17.71 -16.24
C THR A 39 -16.67 16.26 -16.16
N GLU A 40 -16.08 15.39 -16.97
CA GLU A 40 -16.41 13.97 -17.03
C GLU A 40 -15.67 13.19 -15.94
N GLU A 41 -16.22 12.06 -15.51
CA GLU A 41 -15.52 11.18 -14.58
C GLU A 41 -14.23 10.63 -15.24
N PRO A 42 -13.08 10.63 -14.55
CA PRO A 42 -11.85 10.04 -15.08
C PRO A 42 -12.05 8.58 -15.51
N SER A 43 -11.80 8.30 -16.79
CA SER A 43 -11.96 6.96 -17.36
C SER A 43 -10.84 6.02 -16.90
N VAL A 44 -11.06 4.71 -17.04
CA VAL A 44 -10.05 3.68 -16.75
C VAL A 44 -8.79 3.93 -17.58
N GLU A 45 -8.96 4.16 -18.88
CA GLU A 45 -7.88 4.39 -19.84
C GLU A 45 -7.05 5.63 -19.48
N GLN A 46 -7.69 6.71 -19.04
CA GLN A 46 -6.97 7.91 -18.62
C GLN A 46 -6.08 7.64 -17.39
N ILE A 47 -6.57 6.86 -16.43
CA ILE A 47 -5.83 6.51 -15.21
C ILE A 47 -4.65 5.58 -15.55
N GLU A 48 -4.89 4.54 -16.34
CA GLU A 48 -3.86 3.59 -16.77
C GLU A 48 -2.76 4.29 -17.58
N GLN A 49 -3.13 5.17 -18.52
CA GLN A 49 -2.18 5.90 -19.34
C GLN A 49 -1.31 6.84 -18.49
N LEU A 50 -1.89 7.54 -17.52
CA LEU A 50 -1.11 8.39 -16.62
C LEU A 50 -0.14 7.58 -15.75
N LYS A 51 -0.56 6.40 -15.26
CA LYS A 51 0.34 5.48 -14.53
C LYS A 51 1.46 4.96 -15.42
N ALA A 52 1.18 4.62 -16.67
CA ALA A 52 2.18 4.17 -17.63
C ALA A 52 3.23 5.26 -17.90
N LEU A 53 2.81 6.51 -18.15
CA LEU A 53 3.71 7.64 -18.36
C LEU A 53 4.64 7.87 -17.17
N VAL A 54 4.09 7.89 -15.94
CA VAL A 54 4.90 8.06 -14.73
C VAL A 54 5.87 6.89 -14.54
N SER A 55 5.42 5.67 -14.82
CA SER A 55 6.26 4.48 -14.75
C SER A 55 7.43 4.57 -15.74
N GLU A 56 7.16 4.81 -17.02
CA GLU A 56 8.17 4.89 -18.09
C GLU A 56 9.20 6.00 -17.82
N GLU A 57 8.75 7.19 -17.44
CA GLU A 57 9.62 8.36 -17.35
C GLU A 57 10.42 8.45 -16.03
N LEU A 58 9.88 7.93 -14.91
CA LEU A 58 10.46 8.15 -13.58
C LEU A 58 11.12 6.91 -12.96
N THR A 59 10.77 5.70 -13.38
CA THR A 59 11.36 4.48 -12.81
C THR A 59 12.86 4.28 -13.07
N PRO A 60 13.50 4.85 -14.12
CA PRO A 60 14.96 4.83 -14.22
C PRO A 60 15.66 5.45 -12.99
N TYR A 61 14.99 6.38 -12.32
CA TYR A 61 15.50 7.10 -11.15
C TYR A 61 15.06 6.50 -9.81
N ALA A 62 14.24 5.45 -9.80
CA ALA A 62 13.73 4.81 -8.59
C ALA A 62 14.22 3.35 -8.46
N SER A 63 14.45 2.88 -7.24
CA SER A 63 14.84 1.46 -7.01
C SER A 63 13.69 0.50 -7.30
N SER A 64 12.46 0.98 -7.13
CA SER A 64 11.25 0.22 -7.40
C SER A 64 10.05 1.14 -7.52
N ILE A 65 8.94 0.63 -8.03
CA ILE A 65 7.65 1.32 -8.06
C ILE A 65 6.56 0.51 -7.35
N LEU A 66 5.74 1.19 -6.55
CA LEU A 66 4.50 0.64 -5.97
C LEU A 66 3.31 1.05 -6.85
N LEU A 67 2.55 0.07 -7.32
CA LEU A 67 1.36 0.24 -8.16
C LEU A 67 0.16 -0.51 -7.58
N ASP A 68 -1.05 -0.16 -8.00
CA ASP A 68 -2.26 -0.93 -7.74
C ASP A 68 -2.54 -1.91 -8.89
N PRO A 69 -3.09 -3.09 -8.61
CA PRO A 69 -3.39 -4.06 -9.66
C PRO A 69 -4.68 -3.76 -10.45
N GLU A 70 -5.46 -2.75 -10.06
CA GLU A 70 -6.68 -2.34 -10.78
C GLU A 70 -6.35 -1.53 -12.04
N TYR A 71 -5.43 -0.56 -11.95
CA TYR A 71 -5.06 0.33 -13.06
C TYR A 71 -3.55 0.32 -13.37
N GLY A 72 -2.73 -0.30 -12.52
CA GLY A 72 -1.28 -0.23 -12.60
C GLY A 72 -0.62 -1.38 -13.36
N LEU A 73 -1.36 -2.44 -13.74
CA LEU A 73 -0.74 -3.59 -14.43
C LEU A 73 -0.10 -3.21 -15.78
N PRO A 74 -0.71 -2.39 -16.65
CA PRO A 74 -0.03 -1.92 -17.86
C PRO A 74 1.23 -1.11 -17.52
N ALA A 75 1.15 -0.21 -16.54
CA ALA A 75 2.28 0.61 -16.08
C ALA A 75 3.43 -0.25 -15.54
N SER A 76 3.13 -1.39 -14.91
CA SER A 76 4.12 -2.31 -14.39
C SER A 76 4.96 -2.97 -15.49
N LYS A 77 4.47 -3.00 -16.74
CA LYS A 77 5.18 -3.60 -17.88
C LYS A 77 6.10 -2.63 -18.61
N VAL A 78 5.94 -1.32 -18.40
CA VAL A 78 6.75 -0.26 -19.02
C VAL A 78 7.73 0.40 -18.04
N ARG A 79 7.85 -0.13 -16.82
CA ARG A 79 8.87 0.32 -15.86
C ARG A 79 10.28 -0.04 -16.36
N ASP A 80 11.26 0.71 -15.90
CA ASP A 80 12.68 0.46 -16.09
C ASP A 80 13.07 -0.95 -15.62
N ALA A 81 13.94 -1.60 -16.38
CA ALA A 81 14.32 -3.00 -16.16
C ALA A 81 15.01 -3.23 -14.80
N ASP A 82 15.68 -2.20 -14.27
CA ASP A 82 16.37 -2.23 -12.98
C ASP A 82 15.50 -1.70 -11.83
N SER A 83 14.22 -1.42 -12.08
CA SER A 83 13.26 -0.99 -11.07
C SER A 83 12.38 -2.16 -10.62
N GLY A 84 12.43 -2.53 -9.34
CA GLY A 84 11.56 -3.57 -8.76
C GLY A 84 10.08 -3.18 -8.72
N LEU A 85 9.20 -4.14 -8.40
CA LEU A 85 7.75 -3.90 -8.37
C LEU A 85 7.13 -4.28 -7.01
N LEU A 86 6.37 -3.36 -6.43
CA LEU A 86 5.43 -3.67 -5.34
C LEU A 86 4.00 -3.54 -5.87
N LEU A 87 3.10 -4.41 -5.41
CA LEU A 87 1.67 -4.28 -5.70
C LEU A 87 0.86 -4.13 -4.41
N ALA A 88 -0.04 -3.14 -4.41
CA ALA A 88 -1.00 -2.90 -3.34
C ALA A 88 -2.07 -4.00 -3.31
N TYR A 89 -2.45 -4.43 -2.11
CA TYR A 89 -3.37 -5.55 -1.93
C TYR A 89 -4.70 -5.15 -1.27
N GLU A 90 -4.77 -3.99 -0.60
CA GLU A 90 -5.99 -3.47 0.00
C GLU A 90 -6.97 -2.86 -1.03
N LYS A 91 -8.26 -2.82 -0.69
CA LYS A 91 -9.22 -1.91 -1.33
C LYS A 91 -8.91 -0.45 -1.00
N THR A 92 -9.17 0.45 -1.93
CA THR A 92 -8.98 1.89 -1.69
C THR A 92 -10.02 2.44 -0.72
N GLY A 93 -9.57 3.28 0.22
CA GLY A 93 -10.44 4.02 1.13
C GLY A 93 -10.93 3.22 2.33
N TYR A 94 -11.97 3.73 2.98
CA TYR A 94 -12.65 3.11 4.11
C TYR A 94 -14.10 3.60 4.15
N ASP A 95 -14.97 2.87 4.83
CA ASP A 95 -16.34 3.31 5.08
C ASP A 95 -16.34 4.48 6.07
N ALA A 96 -16.62 5.69 5.58
CA ALA A 96 -16.67 6.90 6.38
C ALA A 96 -17.88 6.98 7.32
N THR A 97 -18.84 6.05 7.22
CA THR A 97 -20.00 5.99 8.13
C THR A 97 -19.66 5.32 9.47
N THR A 98 -18.50 4.66 9.58
CA THR A 98 -18.01 4.02 10.80
C THR A 98 -16.61 4.50 11.17
N THR A 99 -16.23 4.35 12.44
CA THR A 99 -14.86 4.67 12.91
C THR A 99 -13.88 3.51 12.75
N SER A 100 -14.38 2.31 12.46
CA SER A 100 -13.61 1.07 12.56
C SER A 100 -12.50 0.94 11.52
N ARG A 101 -12.71 1.47 10.30
CA ARG A 101 -11.78 1.39 9.15
C ARG A 101 -11.19 -0.02 8.99
N LEU A 102 -12.04 -1.04 9.04
CA LEU A 102 -11.62 -2.43 8.93
C LEU A 102 -10.91 -2.69 7.58
N PRO A 103 -9.83 -3.47 7.59
CA PRO A 103 -9.08 -3.81 6.39
C PRO A 103 -9.87 -4.77 5.49
N ASP A 104 -9.70 -4.62 4.18
CA ASP A 104 -10.28 -5.53 3.19
C ASP A 104 -9.36 -5.64 1.97
N CYS A 105 -9.02 -6.87 1.59
CA CYS A 105 -8.24 -7.17 0.38
C CYS A 105 -9.08 -6.96 -0.88
N LEU A 106 -8.39 -6.76 -2.00
CA LEU A 106 -9.02 -6.86 -3.32
C LEU A 106 -9.57 -8.27 -3.55
N VAL A 107 -10.86 -8.35 -3.89
CA VAL A 107 -11.62 -9.63 -3.91
C VAL A 107 -11.10 -10.62 -4.96
N GLU A 108 -10.40 -10.13 -5.98
CA GLU A 108 -9.84 -10.93 -7.06
C GLU A 108 -8.37 -11.30 -6.85
N TRP A 109 -7.74 -10.84 -5.77
CA TRP A 109 -6.30 -10.97 -5.56
C TRP A 109 -5.97 -11.81 -4.32
N SER A 110 -4.79 -12.43 -4.38
CA SER A 110 -4.12 -13.12 -3.28
C SER A 110 -2.63 -12.82 -3.36
N ALA A 111 -1.86 -13.05 -2.29
CA ALA A 111 -0.41 -12.89 -2.34
C ALA A 111 0.21 -13.69 -3.50
N LYS A 112 -0.31 -14.91 -3.76
CA LYS A 112 0.07 -15.75 -4.89
C LYS A 112 -0.17 -15.07 -6.23
N ARG A 113 -1.37 -14.51 -6.45
CA ARG A 113 -1.72 -13.82 -7.71
C ARG A 113 -0.87 -12.56 -7.92
N LEU A 114 -0.59 -11.81 -6.85
CA LEU A 114 0.28 -10.64 -6.92
C LEU A 114 1.72 -11.02 -7.29
N LYS A 115 2.25 -12.10 -6.71
CA LYS A 115 3.55 -12.66 -7.10
C LYS A 115 3.55 -13.13 -8.56
N GLU A 116 2.51 -13.84 -9.00
CA GLU A 116 2.34 -14.29 -10.40
C GLU A 116 2.21 -13.13 -11.39
N ALA A 117 1.70 -11.96 -10.96
CA ALA A 117 1.69 -10.74 -11.75
C ALA A 117 3.07 -10.07 -11.87
N GLY A 118 4.07 -10.57 -11.13
CA GLY A 118 5.47 -10.13 -11.18
C GLY A 118 5.86 -9.19 -10.04
N ALA A 119 5.09 -9.11 -8.96
CA ALA A 119 5.46 -8.32 -7.80
C ALA A 119 6.65 -8.95 -7.04
N ASP A 120 7.65 -8.12 -6.75
CA ASP A 120 8.74 -8.46 -5.84
C ASP A 120 8.34 -8.22 -4.36
N ALA A 121 7.25 -7.51 -4.09
CA ALA A 121 6.65 -7.42 -2.75
C ALA A 121 5.13 -7.23 -2.80
N VAL A 122 4.46 -7.71 -1.74
CA VAL A 122 3.06 -7.42 -1.46
C VAL A 122 3.01 -6.25 -0.47
N LYS A 123 2.28 -5.19 -0.83
CA LYS A 123 2.00 -4.06 0.06
C LYS A 123 0.56 -4.11 0.55
N PHE A 124 0.34 -3.79 1.82
CA PHE A 124 -1.00 -3.64 2.37
C PHE A 124 -1.07 -2.41 3.28
N LEU A 125 -2.09 -1.56 3.08
CA LEU A 125 -2.38 -0.43 3.95
C LEU A 125 -3.36 -0.81 5.06
N LEU A 126 -2.99 -0.51 6.31
CA LEU A 126 -3.82 -0.64 7.49
C LEU A 126 -4.06 0.73 8.15
N TYR A 127 -5.32 1.07 8.38
CA TYR A 127 -5.67 2.14 9.31
C TYR A 127 -5.69 1.60 10.74
N TYR A 128 -4.88 2.16 11.63
CA TYR A 128 -4.75 1.66 13.00
C TYR A 128 -4.83 2.78 14.03
N ASP A 129 -5.73 2.64 14.99
CA ASP A 129 -5.79 3.45 16.19
C ASP A 129 -5.49 2.55 17.39
N VAL A 130 -4.32 2.75 18.00
CA VAL A 130 -3.84 1.93 19.13
C VAL A 130 -4.73 2.03 20.37
N ASP A 131 -5.48 3.12 20.50
CA ASP A 131 -6.39 3.37 21.62
C ASP A 131 -7.87 3.17 21.22
N GLY A 132 -8.11 2.69 19.99
CA GLY A 132 -9.45 2.41 19.46
C GLY A 132 -10.08 1.16 20.07
N ASP A 133 -11.24 0.77 19.56
CA ASP A 133 -11.98 -0.39 20.07
C ASP A 133 -11.13 -1.68 20.03
N GLU A 134 -11.02 -2.37 21.17
CA GLU A 134 -10.17 -3.56 21.32
C GLU A 134 -10.60 -4.70 20.39
N TYR A 135 -11.90 -4.88 20.16
CA TYR A 135 -12.42 -5.93 19.28
C TYR A 135 -12.21 -5.59 17.81
N VAL A 136 -12.31 -4.32 17.42
CA VAL A 136 -11.91 -3.84 16.10
C VAL A 136 -10.41 -4.08 15.88
N ASN A 137 -9.57 -3.77 16.86
CA ASN A 137 -8.13 -3.98 16.76
C ASN A 137 -7.75 -5.47 16.72
N LEU A 138 -8.45 -6.33 17.46
CA LEU A 138 -8.28 -7.79 17.37
C LEU A 138 -8.57 -8.30 15.94
N GLN A 139 -9.65 -7.81 15.31
CA GLN A 139 -9.96 -8.16 13.93
C GLN A 139 -8.87 -7.69 12.96
N LYS A 140 -8.33 -6.48 13.14
CA LYS A 140 -7.22 -5.94 12.34
C LYS A 140 -5.97 -6.80 12.47
N GLN A 141 -5.57 -7.14 13.70
CA GLN A 141 -4.40 -7.98 13.98
C GLN A 141 -4.54 -9.36 13.32
N ALA A 142 -5.67 -10.03 13.53
CA ALA A 142 -5.95 -11.32 12.92
C ALA A 142 -5.97 -11.26 11.37
N TYR A 143 -6.36 -10.11 10.79
CA TYR A 143 -6.31 -9.90 9.34
C TYR A 143 -4.87 -9.81 8.83
N ILE A 144 -4.02 -9.04 9.52
CA ILE A 144 -2.59 -8.90 9.17
C ILE A 144 -1.83 -10.22 9.36
N GLU A 145 -2.17 -11.01 10.38
CA GLU A 145 -1.61 -12.35 10.57
C GLU A 145 -1.84 -13.25 9.34
N ARG A 146 -3.05 -13.20 8.76
CA ARG A 146 -3.39 -13.98 7.55
C ARG A 146 -2.54 -13.55 6.35
N ILE A 147 -2.44 -12.24 6.10
CA ILE A 147 -1.63 -11.71 5.00
C ILE A 147 -0.14 -12.04 5.21
N GLY A 148 0.36 -11.94 6.45
CA GLY A 148 1.71 -12.34 6.80
C GLY A 148 1.96 -13.82 6.55
N ALA A 149 0.99 -14.68 6.86
CA ALA A 149 1.05 -16.11 6.59
C ALA A 149 1.03 -16.42 5.08
N GLU A 150 0.19 -15.74 4.30
CA GLU A 150 0.20 -15.83 2.83
C GLU A 150 1.55 -15.44 2.24
N CYS A 151 2.09 -14.27 2.62
CA CYS A 151 3.38 -13.80 2.13
C CYS A 151 4.55 -14.68 2.59
N LYS A 152 4.41 -15.37 3.73
CA LYS A 152 5.38 -16.39 4.16
C LYS A 152 5.29 -17.64 3.30
N ALA A 153 4.08 -18.12 2.98
CA ALA A 153 3.87 -19.30 2.15
C ALA A 153 4.34 -19.09 0.70
N GLU A 154 4.08 -17.90 0.15
CA GLU A 154 4.48 -17.51 -1.21
C GLU A 154 5.93 -16.99 -1.28
N ASP A 155 6.65 -17.00 -0.17
CA ASP A 155 8.04 -16.54 -0.03
C ASP A 155 8.30 -15.13 -0.63
N VAL A 156 7.34 -14.21 -0.43
CA VAL A 156 7.39 -12.82 -0.92
C VAL A 156 7.49 -11.84 0.26
N PRO A 157 8.29 -10.76 0.17
CA PRO A 157 8.30 -9.69 1.15
C PRO A 157 6.91 -9.08 1.38
N PHE A 158 6.61 -8.80 2.64
CA PHE A 158 5.37 -8.15 3.06
C PHE A 158 5.69 -6.74 3.57
N PHE A 159 5.12 -5.74 2.90
CA PHE A 159 5.23 -4.33 3.25
C PHE A 159 3.90 -3.88 3.88
N LEU A 160 3.92 -3.68 5.20
CA LEU A 160 2.77 -3.15 5.92
C LEU A 160 2.89 -1.63 6.03
N GLU A 161 1.98 -0.90 5.39
CA GLU A 161 1.81 0.54 5.58
C GLU A 161 0.81 0.77 6.70
N ILE A 162 1.17 1.56 7.71
CA ILE A 162 0.28 1.93 8.80
C ILE A 162 -0.04 3.42 8.71
N LEU A 163 -1.32 3.74 8.49
CA LEU A 163 -1.82 5.10 8.65
C LEU A 163 -2.57 5.22 9.97
N THR A 164 -1.97 5.95 10.90
CA THR A 164 -2.58 6.22 12.20
C THR A 164 -3.72 7.21 12.09
N TYR A 165 -4.75 6.99 12.88
CA TYR A 165 -5.85 7.92 13.10
C TYR A 165 -6.31 7.83 14.56
N ASP A 166 -7.31 8.63 14.92
CA ASP A 166 -7.97 8.54 16.21
C ASP A 166 -9.48 8.50 15.99
N GLU A 167 -10.19 7.57 16.62
CA GLU A 167 -11.65 7.44 16.46
C GLU A 167 -12.41 8.69 16.93
N SER A 168 -11.83 9.48 17.84
CA SER A 168 -12.43 10.69 18.40
C SER A 168 -11.95 12.00 17.73
N ILE A 169 -10.93 11.95 16.86
CA ILE A 169 -10.39 13.12 16.17
C ILE A 169 -10.58 12.96 14.66
N SER A 170 -11.52 13.72 14.09
CA SER A 170 -11.88 13.62 12.68
C SER A 170 -10.82 14.16 11.71
N ASP A 171 -10.03 15.15 12.12
CA ASP A 171 -9.02 15.80 11.29
C ASP A 171 -7.59 15.44 11.75
N ASN A 172 -6.95 14.57 10.97
CA ASN A 172 -5.57 14.14 11.18
C ASN A 172 -4.52 15.24 10.91
N THR A 173 -4.91 16.40 10.36
CA THR A 173 -4.03 17.57 10.18
C THR A 173 -4.14 18.57 11.34
N SER A 174 -5.06 18.34 12.27
CA SER A 174 -5.33 19.24 13.40
C SER A 174 -4.20 19.24 14.44
N ALA A 175 -4.10 20.35 15.18
CA ALA A 175 -3.21 20.46 16.33
C ALA A 175 -3.54 19.46 17.46
N ALA A 176 -4.79 18.99 17.54
CA ALA A 176 -5.19 17.97 18.49
C ALA A 176 -4.54 16.62 18.14
N PHE A 177 -4.66 16.18 16.87
CA PHE A 177 -4.03 14.95 16.42
C PHE A 177 -2.50 15.01 16.49
N ALA A 178 -1.91 16.17 16.15
CA ALA A 178 -0.46 16.36 16.20
C ALA A 178 0.16 16.06 17.58
N LYS A 179 -0.58 16.33 18.68
CA LYS A 179 -0.12 16.02 20.06
C LYS A 179 -0.06 14.53 20.36
N VAL A 180 -0.94 13.74 19.76
CA VAL A 180 -1.04 12.28 20.00
C VAL A 180 -0.35 11.45 18.92
N LYS A 181 -0.06 12.02 17.75
CA LYS A 181 0.53 11.32 16.61
C LYS A 181 1.80 10.51 16.96
N PRO A 182 2.77 11.00 17.77
CA PRO A 182 3.92 10.18 18.15
C PRO A 182 3.54 8.92 18.92
N HIS A 183 2.58 9.00 19.84
CA HIS A 183 2.04 7.83 20.57
C HIS A 183 1.39 6.86 19.59
N LYS A 184 0.46 7.35 18.75
CA LYS A 184 -0.26 6.51 17.78
C LYS A 184 0.69 5.75 16.85
N VAL A 185 1.72 6.40 16.34
CA VAL A 185 2.69 5.79 15.40
C VAL A 185 3.58 4.78 16.12
N ASN A 186 4.21 5.19 17.22
CA ASN A 186 5.21 4.35 17.88
C ASN A 186 4.59 3.09 18.50
N GLU A 187 3.41 3.21 19.11
CA GLU A 187 2.72 2.04 19.68
C GLU A 187 2.18 1.12 18.57
N ALA A 188 1.71 1.65 17.44
CA ALA A 188 1.29 0.80 16.32
C ALA A 188 2.47 0.01 15.76
N MET A 189 3.65 0.64 15.63
CA MET A 189 4.86 -0.06 15.22
C MET A 189 5.23 -1.19 16.19
N LYS A 190 5.12 -0.99 17.51
CA LYS A 190 5.42 -2.05 18.49
C LYS A 190 4.47 -3.25 18.39
N VAL A 191 3.23 -3.04 17.96
CA VAL A 191 2.25 -4.14 17.77
C VAL A 191 2.62 -5.01 16.57
N PHE A 192 3.18 -4.43 15.50
CA PHE A 192 3.38 -5.10 14.21
C PHE A 192 4.85 -5.35 13.82
N LEU A 193 5.82 -5.09 14.72
CA LEU A 193 7.26 -5.35 14.53
C LEU A 193 7.72 -6.69 15.13
#